data_AF-A0A9P0CW87-F1
#
_entry.id   AF-A0A9P0CW87-F1
#
_cell.length_a   1.000
_cell.length_b   1.000
_cell.length_c   1.000
_cell.angle_alpha   90.00
_cell.angle_beta   90.00
_cell.angle_gamma   90.00
#
_symmetry.space_group_name_H-M   'P 1'
#
loop_
_entity.id
_entity.type
_entity.pdbx_description
1 polymer ?
#
loop_
_entity_poly.entity_id
_entity_poly.type
_entity_poly.pdbx_seq_one_letter_code
_entity_poly.pdbx_strand_id
1 'polypeptide(L)'
;MAKIIDKLTVYYGLAIRRYSDSVKNMKNAICATFFHYSSTDENPQHKKCPSGADSWCEWQKAAAVNALDSFKHRYSTLPKDVLDIIKPIYEDLSKDSLLERCVEGFTQNNNESLNQLIWKISPKST
;
A
#
# COMPACT_ATOMS: atom_id res chain seq x y z
N MET A 1 -12.49 -5.20 -9.35
CA MET A 1 -12.20 -3.86 -8.80
C MET A 1 -12.48 -3.74 -7.30
N ALA A 2 -13.73 -3.92 -6.85
CA ALA A 2 -14.14 -3.67 -5.45
C ALA A 2 -13.28 -4.38 -4.39
N LYS A 3 -13.05 -5.69 -4.51
CA LYS A 3 -12.24 -6.45 -3.53
C LYS A 3 -10.78 -5.98 -3.39
N ILE A 4 -10.19 -5.41 -4.44
CA ILE A 4 -8.82 -4.87 -4.40
C ILE A 4 -8.86 -3.53 -3.67
N ILE A 5 -9.80 -2.66 -4.03
CA ILE A 5 -10.03 -1.37 -3.38
C ILE A 5 -10.25 -1.53 -1.86
N ASP A 6 -11.06 -2.50 -1.45
CA ASP A 6 -11.31 -2.79 -0.03
C ASP A 6 -10.01 -3.15 0.70
N LYS A 7 -9.17 -4.01 0.10
CA LYS A 7 -7.86 -4.37 0.65
C LYS A 7 -6.93 -3.17 0.75
N LEU A 8 -6.83 -2.35 -0.30
CA LEU A 8 -5.97 -1.16 -0.30
C LEU A 8 -6.41 -0.16 0.80
N THR A 9 -7.72 -0.01 1.00
CA THR A 9 -8.30 0.82 2.07
C THR A 9 -7.91 0.32 3.45
N VAL A 10 -8.00 -1.00 3.68
CA VAL A 10 -7.59 -1.61 4.95
C VAL A 10 -6.10 -1.37 5.20
N TYR A 11 -5.24 -1.56 4.19
CA TYR A 11 -3.80 -1.35 4.33
C TYR A 11 -3.44 0.12 4.60
N TYR A 12 -4.10 1.06 3.92
CA TYR A 12 -3.91 2.49 4.16
C TYR A 12 -4.24 2.85 5.61
N GLY A 13 -5.40 2.42 6.10
CA GLY A 13 -5.78 2.65 7.51
C GLY A 13 -4.83 2.00 8.51
N LEU A 14 -4.30 0.81 8.21
CA LEU A 14 -3.29 0.14 9.04
C LEU A 14 -1.97 0.90 9.07
N ALA A 15 -1.53 1.45 7.93
CA ALA A 15 -0.30 2.22 7.85
C ALA A 15 -0.37 3.48 8.73
N ILE A 16 -1.48 4.20 8.69
CA ILE A 16 -1.68 5.38 9.55
C ILE A 16 -1.67 4.99 11.04
N ARG A 17 -2.46 3.98 11.42
CA ARG A 17 -2.60 3.60 12.84
C ARG A 17 -1.34 3.02 13.46
N ARG A 18 -0.56 2.24 12.70
CA ARG A 18 0.64 1.56 13.21
C ARG A 18 1.87 2.46 13.29
N TYR A 19 1.87 3.55 12.54
CA TYR A 19 3.03 4.43 12.42
C TYR A 19 2.66 5.89 12.71
N SER A 20 1.65 6.13 13.57
CA SER A 20 1.12 7.45 13.90
C SER A 20 2.13 8.37 14.60
N ASP A 21 3.30 7.85 14.97
CA ASP A 21 4.43 8.55 15.55
C ASP A 21 5.45 9.02 14.48
N SER A 22 5.32 8.59 13.22
CA SER A 22 6.30 8.87 12.18
C SER A 22 5.69 8.97 10.77
N VAL A 23 5.64 10.20 10.25
CA VAL A 23 5.27 10.49 8.84
C VAL A 23 6.07 9.63 7.86
N LYS A 24 7.38 9.51 8.08
CA LYS A 24 8.26 8.72 7.22
C LYS A 24 7.87 7.24 7.20
N ASN A 25 7.52 6.66 8.35
CA ASN A 25 7.11 5.27 8.44
C ASN A 25 5.71 5.06 7.86
N MET A 26 4.75 5.98 8.10
CA MET A 26 3.44 5.97 7.42
C MET A 26 3.60 5.97 5.91
N LYS A 27 4.38 6.91 5.37
CA LYS A 27 4.67 7.04 3.95
C LYS A 27 5.27 5.77 3.37
N ASN A 28 6.28 5.19 4.03
CA ASN A 28 6.89 3.95 3.59
C ASN A 28 5.90 2.79 3.59
N ALA A 29 5.06 2.67 4.63
CA ALA A 29 4.05 1.62 4.73
C ALA A 29 2.94 1.75 3.68
N ILE A 30 2.50 2.98 3.38
CA ILE A 30 1.55 3.28 2.30
C ILE A 30 2.18 2.92 0.96
N CYS A 31 3.39 3.40 0.66
CA CYS A 31 4.06 3.05 -0.59
C CYS A 31 4.33 1.55 -0.72
N ALA A 32 4.60 0.85 0.39
CA ALA A 32 4.88 -0.59 0.39
C ALA A 32 3.75 -1.41 -0.25
N THR A 33 2.49 -1.03 -0.04
CA THR A 33 1.36 -1.78 -0.62
C THR A 33 1.24 -1.56 -2.12
N PHE A 34 1.49 -0.34 -2.62
CA PHE A 34 1.57 -0.08 -4.06
C PHE A 34 2.66 -0.92 -4.72
N PHE A 35 3.89 -0.86 -4.19
CA PHE A 35 5.01 -1.59 -4.76
C PHE A 35 4.86 -3.11 -4.64
N HIS A 36 4.28 -3.60 -3.55
CA HIS A 36 3.97 -5.02 -3.38
C HIS A 36 3.06 -5.54 -4.51
N TYR A 37 2.01 -4.79 -4.85
CA TYR A 37 1.07 -5.16 -5.92
C TYR A 37 1.55 -4.82 -7.35
N SER A 38 2.64 -4.06 -7.49
CA SER A 38 3.34 -3.85 -8.77
C SER A 38 4.54 -4.79 -8.98
N SER A 39 4.81 -5.68 -8.03
CA SER A 39 5.93 -6.61 -8.02
C SER A 39 5.64 -7.85 -8.87
N THR A 40 6.65 -8.35 -9.57
CA THR A 40 6.64 -9.65 -10.27
C THR A 40 7.87 -10.48 -9.89
N ASP A 41 7.93 -11.73 -10.33
CA ASP A 41 9.12 -12.57 -10.15
C ASP A 41 10.35 -11.95 -10.86
N GLU A 42 10.15 -11.37 -12.05
CA GLU A 42 11.22 -10.75 -12.85
C GLU A 42 11.62 -9.36 -12.34
N ASN A 43 10.69 -8.64 -11.70
CA ASN A 43 10.92 -7.30 -11.15
C ASN A 43 10.37 -7.20 -9.72
N PRO A 44 11.09 -7.73 -8.71
CA PRO A 44 10.64 -7.73 -7.33
C PRO A 44 10.70 -6.33 -6.70
N GLN A 45 9.57 -5.84 -6.19
CA GLN A 45 9.45 -4.48 -5.61
C GLN A 45 9.12 -4.49 -4.10
N HIS A 46 9.77 -5.38 -3.36
CA HIS A 46 9.46 -5.64 -1.94
C HIS A 46 10.24 -4.81 -0.92
N LYS A 47 11.14 -3.94 -1.38
CA LYS A 47 12.10 -3.19 -0.52
C LYS A 47 11.43 -2.33 0.57
N LYS A 48 10.20 -1.86 0.34
CA LYS A 48 9.46 -1.04 1.31
C LYS A 48 8.56 -1.87 2.24
N CYS A 49 8.34 -3.15 1.94
CA CYS A 49 7.63 -4.03 2.84
C CYS A 49 8.45 -4.22 4.13
N PRO A 50 7.81 -4.44 5.30
CA PRO A 50 8.52 -4.79 6.52
C PRO A 50 9.41 -6.01 6.30
N SER A 51 10.65 -5.99 6.79
CA SER A 51 11.56 -7.14 6.71
C SER A 51 11.28 -8.16 7.82
N GLY A 52 11.76 -9.40 7.65
CA GLY A 52 11.72 -10.42 8.69
C GLY A 52 10.61 -11.46 8.54
N ALA A 53 10.68 -12.52 9.35
CA ALA A 53 9.75 -13.65 9.31
C ALA A 53 8.30 -13.26 9.69
N ASP A 54 8.15 -12.21 10.51
CA ASP A 54 6.86 -11.67 10.94
C ASP A 54 6.27 -10.66 9.94
N SER A 55 6.95 -10.40 8.82
CA SER A 55 6.42 -9.52 7.77
C SER A 55 5.10 -10.05 7.23
N TRP A 56 4.17 -9.18 6.86
CA TRP A 56 3.01 -9.61 6.09
C TRP A 56 3.37 -9.94 4.63
N CYS A 57 4.55 -9.54 4.15
CA CYS A 57 5.02 -9.78 2.79
C CYS A 57 5.73 -11.14 2.70
N GLU A 58 5.16 -12.06 1.92
CA GLU A 58 5.71 -13.41 1.73
C GLU A 58 7.14 -13.41 1.16
N TRP A 59 7.45 -12.45 0.27
CA TRP A 59 8.81 -12.30 -0.26
C TRP A 59 9.81 -11.92 0.84
N GLN A 60 9.43 -11.00 1.74
CA GLN A 60 10.27 -10.62 2.88
C GLN A 60 10.43 -11.76 3.90
N LYS A 61 9.39 -12.58 4.09
CA LYS A 61 9.51 -13.82 4.88
C LYS A 61 10.52 -14.78 4.27
N ALA A 62 10.43 -15.02 2.96
CA ALA A 62 11.35 -15.88 2.24
C ALA A 62 12.79 -15.33 2.29
N ALA A 63 12.98 -14.01 2.16
CA ALA A 63 14.27 -13.36 2.34
C ALA A 63 14.86 -13.60 3.74
N ALA A 64 14.04 -13.51 4.79
CA ALA A 64 14.48 -13.69 6.17
C ALA A 64 14.99 -15.10 6.49
N VAL A 65 14.56 -16.11 5.72
CA VAL A 65 14.98 -17.51 5.88
C VAL A 65 15.87 -18.02 4.74
N ASN A 66 16.39 -17.11 3.90
CA ASN A 66 17.23 -17.43 2.74
C ASN A 66 16.57 -18.40 1.72
N ALA A 67 15.26 -18.27 1.51
CA ALA A 67 14.48 -19.12 0.60
C ALA A 67 14.03 -18.41 -0.69
N LEU A 68 14.66 -17.27 -1.06
CA LEU A 68 14.27 -16.48 -2.23
C LEU A 68 14.42 -17.24 -3.55
N ASP A 69 15.40 -18.15 -3.66
CA ASP A 69 15.63 -18.93 -4.89
C ASP A 69 14.43 -19.83 -5.24
N SER A 70 13.64 -20.21 -4.24
CA SER A 70 12.43 -21.03 -4.39
C SER A 70 11.13 -20.21 -4.33
N PHE A 71 11.23 -18.90 -4.10
CA PHE A 71 10.07 -18.04 -3.97
C PHE A 71 9.38 -17.84 -5.32
N LYS A 72 8.04 -17.86 -5.29
CA LYS A 72 7.18 -17.54 -6.42
C LYS A 72 6.04 -16.67 -5.96
N HIS A 73 5.77 -15.59 -6.69
CA HIS A 73 4.62 -14.73 -6.40
C HIS A 73 3.32 -15.54 -6.55
N ARG A 74 2.59 -15.70 -5.43
CA ARG A 74 1.31 -16.42 -5.40
C ARG A 74 0.11 -15.52 -5.68
N TYR A 75 0.31 -14.21 -5.62
CA TYR A 75 -0.72 -13.22 -5.88
C TYR A 75 -0.50 -12.59 -7.27
N SER A 76 -1.60 -12.29 -7.95
CA SER A 76 -1.54 -11.60 -9.23
C SER A 76 -1.15 -10.14 -9.02
N THR A 77 -0.10 -9.72 -9.71
CA THR A 77 0.24 -8.30 -9.90
C THR A 77 -0.95 -7.57 -10.49
N LEU A 78 -1.16 -6.33 -10.07
CA LEU A 78 -2.21 -5.51 -10.67
C LEU A 78 -1.87 -5.22 -12.15
N PRO A 79 -2.87 -5.26 -13.04
CA PRO A 79 -2.70 -4.82 -14.43
C PRO A 79 -2.11 -3.41 -14.52
N LYS A 80 -1.31 -3.14 -15.55
CA LYS A 80 -0.57 -1.89 -15.69
C LYS A 80 -1.48 -0.66 -15.77
N ASP A 81 -2.58 -0.75 -16.51
CA ASP A 81 -3.63 0.27 -16.58
C ASP A 81 -4.21 0.60 -15.20
N VAL A 82 -4.46 -0.41 -14.36
CA VAL A 82 -4.90 -0.22 -12.97
C VAL A 82 -3.81 0.46 -12.15
N LEU A 83 -2.55 0.02 -12.28
CA LEU A 83 -1.42 0.63 -11.58
C LEU A 83 -1.25 2.11 -11.93
N ASP A 84 -1.37 2.45 -13.21
CA ASP A 84 -1.25 3.81 -13.72
C ASP A 84 -2.39 4.72 -13.19
N ILE A 85 -3.61 4.17 -13.06
CA ILE A 85 -4.76 4.88 -12.47
C ILE A 85 -4.56 5.12 -10.97
N ILE A 86 -4.08 4.13 -10.21
CA ILE A 86 -3.97 4.26 -8.74
C ILE A 86 -2.70 4.96 -8.29
N LYS A 87 -1.65 5.00 -9.11
CA LYS A 87 -0.38 5.65 -8.78
C LYS A 87 -0.55 7.11 -8.30
N PRO A 88 -1.24 8.02 -9.01
CA PRO A 88 -1.44 9.38 -8.51
C PRO A 88 -2.22 9.43 -7.19
N ILE A 89 -3.13 8.47 -6.94
CA ILE A 89 -3.83 8.35 -5.66
C ILE A 89 -2.83 8.06 -4.53
N TYR A 90 -1.92 7.11 -4.75
CA TYR A 90 -0.88 6.78 -3.78
C TYR A 90 0.09 7.94 -3.55
N GLU A 91 0.45 8.68 -4.59
CA GLU A 91 1.27 9.88 -4.48
C GLU A 91 0.57 10.94 -3.62
N ASP A 92 -0.73 11.19 -3.86
CA ASP A 92 -1.54 12.11 -3.07
C ASP A 92 -1.69 11.67 -1.61
N LEU A 93 -1.97 10.40 -1.38
CA LEU A 93 -2.17 9.81 -0.04
C LEU A 93 -0.88 9.71 0.78
N SER A 94 0.28 9.81 0.13
CA SER A 94 1.59 9.72 0.76
C SER A 94 2.31 11.07 0.87
N LYS A 95 1.60 12.18 0.59
CA LYS A 95 2.09 13.55 0.80
C LYS A 95 2.33 13.83 2.28
N ASP A 96 3.51 14.38 2.58
CA ASP A 96 3.92 14.68 3.95
C ASP A 96 2.92 15.60 4.64
N SER A 97 2.43 16.64 3.95
CA SER A 97 1.41 17.56 4.48
C SER A 97 0.07 16.90 4.84
N LEU A 98 -0.28 15.78 4.19
CA LEU A 98 -1.46 14.99 4.55
C LEU A 98 -1.15 14.11 5.76
N LEU A 99 0.01 13.45 5.77
CA LEU A 99 0.42 12.51 6.80
C LEU A 99 0.77 13.19 8.12
N GLU A 100 1.30 14.41 8.10
CA GLU A 100 1.54 15.25 9.29
C GLU A 100 0.26 15.45 10.10
N ARG A 101 -0.90 15.58 9.43
CA ARG A 101 -2.21 15.68 10.09
C ARG A 101 -2.70 14.38 10.72
N CYS A 102 -2.05 13.26 10.40
CA CYS A 102 -2.32 11.95 10.96
C CYS A 102 -1.38 11.61 12.13
N VAL A 103 -0.34 12.41 12.35
CA VAL A 103 0.57 12.26 13.49
C VAL A 103 -0.19 12.59 14.77
N GLU A 104 0.17 11.93 15.87
CA GLU A 104 -0.48 12.05 17.20
C GLU A 104 -1.91 11.46 17.29
N GLY A 105 -2.42 10.83 16.24
CA GLY A 105 -3.68 10.07 16.30
C GLY A 105 -4.95 10.91 16.54
N PHE A 106 -4.87 12.23 16.43
CA PHE A 106 -5.96 13.16 16.76
C PHE A 106 -7.05 13.30 15.69
N THR A 107 -6.98 12.57 14.57
CA THR A 107 -8.00 12.68 13.52
C THR A 107 -8.85 11.41 13.40
N GLN A 108 -10.09 11.52 13.90
CA GLN A 108 -11.20 10.70 13.46
C GLN A 108 -11.39 10.92 11.95
N ASN A 109 -11.48 9.82 11.18
CA ASN A 109 -11.94 9.75 9.79
C ASN A 109 -10.92 9.95 8.64
N ASN A 110 -9.89 9.10 8.57
CA ASN A 110 -9.08 8.92 7.35
C ASN A 110 -9.77 8.07 6.25
N ASN A 111 -10.95 7.53 6.54
CA ASN A 111 -11.67 6.66 5.62
C ASN A 111 -12.40 7.51 4.55
N GLU A 112 -12.79 8.74 4.88
CA GLU A 112 -13.44 9.68 3.96
C GLU A 112 -12.52 10.20 2.84
N SER A 113 -11.23 10.46 3.13
CA SER A 113 -10.31 11.02 2.12
C SER A 113 -10.04 10.02 0.99
N LEU A 114 -9.85 8.74 1.32
CA LEU A 114 -9.67 7.67 0.35
C LEU A 114 -10.96 7.38 -0.42
N ASN A 115 -12.11 7.31 0.27
CA ASN A 115 -13.39 7.12 -0.41
C ASN A 115 -13.63 8.25 -1.42
N GLN A 116 -13.45 9.52 -1.03
CA GLN A 116 -13.62 10.67 -1.93
C GLN A 116 -12.73 10.60 -3.19
N LEU A 117 -11.47 10.15 -3.05
CA LEU A 117 -10.58 9.96 -4.20
C LEU A 117 -11.04 8.82 -5.10
N ILE A 118 -11.52 7.71 -4.53
CA ILE A 118 -12.04 6.57 -5.29
C ILE A 118 -13.33 6.94 -6.03
N TRP A 119 -14.25 7.68 -5.39
CA TRP A 119 -15.47 8.19 -6.02
C TRP A 119 -15.20 9.13 -7.20
N LYS A 120 -14.09 9.88 -7.19
CA LYS A 120 -13.67 10.73 -8.33
C LYS A 120 -13.13 9.93 -9.52
N ILE A 121 -12.67 8.71 -9.29
CA ILE A 121 -11.95 7.90 -10.29
C ILE A 121 -12.83 6.76 -10.83
N SER A 122 -13.91 6.41 -10.13
CA SER A 122 -14.90 5.49 -10.66
C SER A 122 -15.60 6.12 -11.88
N PRO A 123 -15.62 5.46 -13.06
CA PRO A 123 -16.33 5.97 -14.21
C PRO A 123 -17.82 6.08 -13.85
N LYS A 124 -18.41 7.26 -14.09
CA LYS A 124 -19.86 7.42 -14.04
C LYS A 124 -20.43 6.59 -15.18
N SER A 125 -20.92 5.39 -14.89
CA SER A 125 -21.74 4.66 -15.85
C SER A 125 -23.00 5.48 -16.09
N THR A 126 -23.13 5.99 -17.32
CA THR A 126 -24.40 6.47 -17.87
C THR A 126 -25.24 5.27 -18.29
#